data_AF-A0A945PPU8-F1
#
_entry.id   AF-A0A945PPU8-F1
#
_cell.length_a   1.000
_cell.length_b   1.000
_cell.length_c   1.000
_cell.angle_alpha   90.00
_cell.angle_beta   90.00
_cell.angle_gamma   90.00
#
_symmetry.space_group_name_H-M   'P 1'
#
loop_
_entity.id
_entity.type
_entity.pdbx_description
1 polymer ?
#
loop_
_entity_poly.entity_id
_entity_poly.type
_entity_poly.pdbx_seq_one_letter_code
_entity_poly.pdbx_strand_id
1 'polypeptide(L)'
;MLLLSLLVALPASSCALSLPIQVAQRHNLEQEETKQAAAETKKEKRKLPRLKSSKKKIVTKALGVMGRAKKEVTAAEAAEEVREVGRAASLECIRVFANIEKAERLPLLLSVLAEILPDEDLDLVWAKLTKKTAPSARVYLLRRWADSKRKDAAKFLLTQLKNESSAERFEVARGLAFRGEVKAIPELHVQLKARWTKESELLRADLTGLPREALGASLEPYLSSPIYDDLLAGLRLYSFCGRPRDAALLLPALRDNRSQIRLAAINACRITLDGSEPLERPSMTQLVEEGENWKKKIQP
;
A
#
# COMPACT_ATOMS: atom_id res chain seq x y z
N MET A 1 21.79 13.17 79.74
CA MET A 1 22.45 14.48 79.62
C MET A 1 21.71 15.25 78.52
N LEU A 2 20.77 16.12 78.89
CA LEU A 2 20.92 17.60 78.97
C LEU A 2 21.19 18.21 77.57
N LEU A 3 20.15 18.72 76.88
CA LEU A 3 19.69 20.15 76.79
C LEU A 3 20.54 20.95 75.76
N LEU A 4 20.08 21.82 74.83
CA LEU A 4 19.00 22.83 74.70
C LEU A 4 18.62 22.92 73.19
N SER A 5 17.38 23.10 72.70
CA SER A 5 16.38 24.18 72.87
C SER A 5 16.77 25.54 72.26
N LEU A 6 16.13 25.93 71.14
CA LEU A 6 15.65 27.31 70.94
C LEU A 6 14.46 27.37 69.96
N LEU A 7 13.32 27.84 70.48
CA LEU A 7 12.08 28.21 69.79
C LEU A 7 12.13 29.68 69.35
N VAL A 8 11.49 30.04 68.23
CA VAL A 8 10.73 31.30 68.00
C VAL A 8 9.70 31.01 66.90
N ALA A 9 8.42 30.74 67.24
CA ALA A 9 7.26 31.65 67.34
C ALA A 9 6.39 31.75 66.05
N LEU A 10 5.14 31.31 66.18
CA LEU A 10 4.01 31.61 65.27
C LEU A 10 3.40 32.96 65.64
N PRO A 11 2.68 33.65 64.72
CA PRO A 11 1.23 33.63 64.89
C PRO A 11 0.36 33.70 63.61
N ALA A 12 -0.87 33.19 63.80
CA ALA A 12 -2.17 33.71 63.38
C ALA A 12 -2.65 33.68 61.91
N SER A 13 -3.79 33.02 61.77
CA SER A 13 -4.84 33.12 60.76
C SER A 13 -5.06 34.50 60.13
N SER A 14 -5.40 34.49 58.84
CA SER A 14 -6.38 35.42 58.28
C SER A 14 -7.23 34.71 57.22
N CYS A 15 -8.52 34.62 57.51
CA CYS A 15 -9.58 34.31 56.56
C CYS A 15 -10.12 35.64 56.04
N ALA A 16 -10.09 35.89 54.73
CA ALA A 16 -10.88 36.95 54.09
C ALA A 16 -11.00 36.75 52.55
N LEU A 17 -12.18 36.32 52.15
CA LEU A 17 -13.04 36.87 51.08
C LEU A 17 -12.44 37.34 49.72
N SER A 18 -12.90 36.64 48.67
CA SER A 18 -13.66 37.18 47.51
C SER A 18 -12.96 37.53 46.16
N LEU A 19 -13.45 36.79 45.13
CA LEU A 19 -13.78 37.20 43.74
C LEU A 19 -12.61 37.34 42.71
N PRO A 20 -12.89 37.40 41.39
CA PRO A 20 -13.29 36.29 40.52
C PRO A 20 -12.43 36.31 39.24
N ILE A 21 -11.13 36.04 39.31
CA ILE A 21 -10.22 36.30 38.17
C ILE A 21 -9.87 35.03 37.37
N GLN A 22 -10.02 33.84 37.96
CA GLN A 22 -9.63 32.60 37.30
C GLN A 22 -10.62 32.07 36.24
N VAL A 23 -11.89 32.50 36.28
CA VAL A 23 -12.87 32.10 35.25
C VAL A 23 -12.68 32.89 33.96
N ALA A 24 -12.38 34.19 34.05
CA ALA A 24 -12.19 35.04 32.86
C ALA A 24 -10.93 34.66 32.06
N GLN A 25 -9.86 34.22 32.73
CA GLN A 25 -8.65 33.75 32.03
C GLN A 25 -8.83 32.38 31.36
N ARG A 26 -9.58 31.46 31.98
CA ARG A 26 -9.92 30.17 31.34
C ARG A 26 -10.86 30.36 30.15
N HIS A 27 -11.83 31.26 30.25
CA HIS A 27 -12.77 31.52 29.16
C HIS A 27 -12.09 32.21 27.95
N ASN A 28 -11.04 33.01 28.18
CA ASN A 28 -10.24 33.61 27.11
C ASN A 28 -9.28 32.61 26.45
N LEU A 29 -8.65 31.71 27.21
CA LEU A 29 -7.81 30.63 26.67
C LEU A 29 -8.63 29.63 25.86
N GLU A 30 -9.81 29.23 26.35
CA GLU A 30 -10.72 28.36 25.59
C GLU A 30 -11.27 29.07 24.34
N GLN A 31 -11.54 30.38 24.38
CA GLN A 31 -11.97 31.13 23.19
C GLN A 31 -10.85 31.37 22.17
N GLU A 32 -9.60 31.49 22.59
CA GLU A 32 -8.44 31.56 21.68
C GLU A 32 -8.11 30.19 21.07
N GLU A 33 -8.19 29.10 21.83
CA GLU A 33 -8.07 27.73 21.29
C GLU A 33 -9.21 27.39 20.34
N THR A 34 -10.44 27.82 20.63
CA THR A 34 -11.59 27.62 19.74
C THR A 34 -11.49 28.48 18.47
N LYS A 35 -10.95 29.69 18.56
CA LYS A 35 -10.67 30.55 17.39
C LYS A 35 -9.50 30.04 16.56
N GLN A 36 -8.46 29.45 17.17
CA GLN A 36 -7.37 28.80 16.44
C GLN A 36 -7.84 27.48 15.79
N ALA A 37 -8.67 26.68 16.45
CA ALA A 37 -9.30 25.50 15.84
C ALA A 37 -10.29 25.85 14.72
N ALA A 38 -10.98 27.00 14.81
CA ALA A 38 -11.83 27.54 13.76
C ALA A 38 -11.02 28.19 12.62
N ALA A 39 -9.82 28.70 12.89
CA ALA A 39 -8.90 29.22 11.88
C ALA A 39 -8.19 28.09 11.10
N GLU A 40 -7.94 26.94 11.74
CA GLU A 40 -7.41 25.74 11.07
C GLU A 40 -8.40 25.05 10.12
N THR A 41 -9.69 25.42 10.15
CA THR A 41 -10.75 24.80 9.35
C THR A 41 -11.31 25.69 8.22
N LYS A 42 -10.49 26.59 7.69
CA LYS A 42 -10.62 27.04 6.28
C LYS A 42 -9.46 26.52 5.43
N LYS A 43 -9.22 25.20 5.46
CA LYS A 43 -8.51 24.55 4.33
C LYS A 43 -9.32 24.80 3.07
N GLU A 44 -8.82 25.68 2.21
CA GLU A 44 -9.35 25.92 0.88
C GLU A 44 -9.63 24.56 0.23
N LYS A 45 -10.89 24.27 -0.09
CA LYS A 45 -11.27 22.98 -0.68
C LYS A 45 -10.60 22.90 -2.04
N ARG A 46 -9.45 22.22 -2.10
CA ARG A 46 -8.71 21.95 -3.34
C ARG A 46 -9.66 21.32 -4.35
N LYS A 47 -9.66 21.81 -5.58
CA LYS A 47 -10.52 21.34 -6.68
C LYS A 47 -9.67 20.99 -7.88
N LEU A 48 -10.09 19.96 -8.60
CA LEU A 48 -9.50 19.63 -9.89
C LEU A 48 -9.68 20.81 -10.86
N PRO A 49 -8.67 21.10 -11.69
CA PRO A 49 -8.79 22.07 -12.76
C PRO A 49 -9.99 21.74 -13.65
N ARG A 50 -10.85 22.73 -13.89
CA ARG A 50 -12.03 22.55 -14.73
C ARG A 50 -11.66 22.68 -16.19
N LEU A 51 -12.11 21.71 -16.96
CA LEU A 51 -11.88 21.67 -18.39
C LEU A 51 -13.01 22.44 -19.10
N LYS A 52 -12.64 23.51 -19.84
CA LYS A 52 -13.59 24.33 -20.61
C LYS A 52 -14.25 23.48 -21.71
N SER A 53 -15.47 23.81 -22.10
CA SER A 53 -16.25 23.03 -23.08
C SER A 53 -15.52 22.79 -24.41
N SER A 54 -14.78 23.79 -24.91
CA SER A 54 -13.95 23.68 -26.12
C SER A 54 -12.83 22.65 -25.95
N LYS A 55 -12.02 22.79 -24.90
CA LYS A 55 -10.95 21.83 -24.56
C LYS A 55 -11.51 20.43 -24.32
N LYS A 56 -12.74 20.30 -23.81
CA LYS A 56 -13.35 19.00 -23.52
C LYS A 56 -13.60 18.21 -24.79
N LYS A 57 -14.11 18.87 -25.82
CA LYS A 57 -14.29 18.27 -27.14
C LYS A 57 -12.95 17.80 -27.72
N ILE A 58 -11.90 18.60 -27.57
CA ILE A 58 -10.54 18.25 -28.01
C ILE A 58 -10.07 16.98 -27.31
N VAL A 59 -10.06 16.97 -25.97
CA VAL A 59 -9.60 15.80 -25.19
C VAL A 59 -10.42 14.56 -25.49
N THR A 60 -11.75 14.66 -25.55
CA THR A 60 -12.59 13.49 -25.85
C THR A 60 -12.32 12.94 -27.26
N LYS A 61 -12.09 13.81 -28.26
CA LYS A 61 -11.71 13.40 -29.61
C LYS A 61 -10.34 12.73 -29.60
N ALA A 62 -9.34 13.36 -28.98
CA ALA A 62 -7.98 12.85 -28.90
C ALA A 62 -7.93 11.47 -28.22
N LEU A 63 -8.61 11.29 -27.08
CA LEU A 63 -8.72 10.00 -26.40
C LEU A 63 -9.40 8.93 -27.27
N GLY A 64 -10.41 9.32 -28.05
CA GLY A 64 -11.05 8.42 -29.01
C GLY A 64 -10.12 7.99 -30.15
N VAL A 65 -9.33 8.93 -30.69
CA VAL A 65 -8.30 8.63 -31.71
C VAL A 65 -7.22 7.73 -31.12
N MET A 66 -6.68 8.07 -29.95
CA MET A 66 -5.66 7.30 -29.25
C MET A 66 -6.10 5.85 -29.01
N GLY A 67 -7.35 5.62 -28.62
CA GLY A 67 -7.87 4.27 -28.36
C GLY A 67 -8.09 3.41 -29.61
N ARG A 68 -8.27 4.01 -30.80
CA ARG A 68 -8.69 3.33 -32.03
C ARG A 68 -7.67 3.36 -33.18
N ALA A 69 -6.71 4.29 -33.12
CA ALA A 69 -5.75 4.54 -34.20
C ALA A 69 -5.06 3.23 -34.65
N LYS A 70 -4.89 3.10 -35.98
CA LYS A 70 -4.16 1.97 -36.58
C LYS A 70 -2.65 2.14 -36.47
N LYS A 71 -2.16 3.37 -36.66
CA LYS A 71 -0.73 3.71 -36.61
C LYS A 71 -0.37 4.23 -35.22
N GLU A 72 0.80 3.83 -34.74
CA GLU A 72 1.32 4.28 -33.43
C GLU A 72 1.56 5.78 -33.40
N VAL A 73 2.12 6.35 -34.48
CA VAL A 73 2.38 7.79 -34.61
C VAL A 73 1.10 8.60 -34.39
N THR A 74 -0.01 8.20 -35.02
CA THR A 74 -1.31 8.88 -34.84
C THR A 74 -1.86 8.75 -33.42
N ALA A 75 -1.63 7.61 -32.76
CA ALA A 75 -2.00 7.45 -31.34
C ALA A 75 -1.15 8.34 -30.44
N ALA A 76 0.14 8.46 -30.74
CA ALA A 76 1.09 9.29 -30.00
C ALA A 76 0.78 10.78 -30.15
N GLU A 77 0.52 11.27 -31.36
CA GLU A 77 0.08 12.65 -31.62
C GLU A 77 -1.20 12.99 -30.81
N ALA A 78 -2.18 12.08 -30.80
CA ALA A 78 -3.38 12.25 -30.00
C ALA A 78 -3.10 12.22 -28.48
N ALA A 79 -2.10 11.45 -28.03
CA ALA A 79 -1.67 11.45 -26.64
C ALA A 79 -0.99 12.78 -26.24
N GLU A 80 -0.21 13.39 -27.15
CA GLU A 80 0.37 14.73 -26.94
C GLU A 80 -0.72 15.80 -26.79
N GLU A 81 -1.78 15.78 -27.62
CA GLU A 81 -2.91 16.71 -27.46
C GLU A 81 -3.54 16.63 -26.05
N VAL A 82 -3.59 15.44 -25.46
CA VAL A 82 -4.10 15.25 -24.10
C VAL A 82 -3.10 15.79 -23.06
N ARG A 83 -1.81 15.58 -23.26
CA ARG A 83 -0.74 16.10 -22.37
C ARG A 83 -0.72 17.62 -22.34
N GLU A 84 -0.87 18.29 -23.48
CA GLU A 84 -0.94 19.75 -23.57
C GLU A 84 -2.09 20.36 -22.73
N VAL A 85 -3.19 19.63 -22.58
CA VAL A 85 -4.29 20.05 -21.71
C VAL A 85 -3.96 19.83 -20.22
N GLY A 86 -3.11 18.86 -19.92
CA GLY A 86 -2.52 18.63 -18.61
C GLY A 86 -3.53 18.15 -17.57
N ARG A 87 -3.33 18.56 -16.30
CA ARG A 87 -4.09 18.09 -15.13
C ARG A 87 -5.61 18.09 -15.29
N ALA A 88 -6.16 19.03 -16.05
CA ALA A 88 -7.60 19.14 -16.30
C ALA A 88 -8.17 17.91 -17.04
N ALA A 89 -7.36 17.24 -17.87
CA ALA A 89 -7.79 16.11 -18.71
C ALA A 89 -7.89 14.78 -17.95
N SER A 90 -7.31 14.70 -16.74
CA SER A 90 -7.23 13.48 -15.92
C SER A 90 -8.57 12.73 -15.78
N LEU A 91 -9.67 13.42 -15.49
CA LEU A 91 -10.98 12.76 -15.35
C LEU A 91 -11.51 12.15 -16.66
N GLU A 92 -11.25 12.79 -17.81
CA GLU A 92 -11.66 12.23 -19.09
C GLU A 92 -10.81 11.00 -19.45
N CYS A 93 -9.51 11.04 -19.14
CA CYS A 93 -8.61 9.88 -19.22
C CYS A 93 -9.11 8.71 -18.36
N ILE A 94 -9.55 8.95 -17.13
CA ILE A 94 -10.11 7.88 -16.27
C ILE A 94 -11.40 7.28 -16.86
N ARG A 95 -12.24 8.09 -17.50
CA ARG A 95 -13.49 7.60 -18.11
C ARG A 95 -13.26 6.76 -19.35
N VAL A 96 -12.18 7.01 -20.10
CA VAL A 96 -11.95 6.33 -21.39
C VAL A 96 -11.44 4.91 -21.24
N PHE A 97 -11.02 4.47 -20.03
CA PHE A 97 -10.57 3.09 -19.79
C PHE A 97 -11.55 2.03 -20.30
N ALA A 98 -12.86 2.27 -20.15
CA ALA A 98 -13.90 1.33 -20.63
C ALA A 98 -13.98 1.24 -22.16
N ASN A 99 -13.44 2.23 -22.87
CA ASN A 99 -13.59 2.41 -24.31
C ASN A 99 -12.26 2.26 -25.08
N ILE A 100 -11.18 1.86 -24.41
CA ILE A 100 -9.95 1.47 -25.11
C ILE A 100 -10.20 0.12 -25.76
N GLU A 101 -10.36 0.13 -27.09
CA GLU A 101 -10.65 -1.06 -27.88
C GLU A 101 -9.43 -1.96 -28.05
N LYS A 102 -8.24 -1.36 -28.10
CA LYS A 102 -6.98 -2.06 -28.32
C LYS A 102 -6.15 -2.11 -27.05
N ALA A 103 -5.91 -3.32 -26.52
CA ALA A 103 -5.16 -3.52 -25.27
C ALA A 103 -3.74 -2.89 -25.32
N GLU A 104 -3.08 -2.92 -26.47
CA GLU A 104 -1.78 -2.28 -26.73
C GLU A 104 -1.77 -0.75 -26.52
N ARG A 105 -2.95 -0.10 -26.50
CA ARG A 105 -3.09 1.35 -26.27
C ARG A 105 -3.21 1.72 -24.80
N LEU A 106 -3.48 0.74 -23.93
CA LEU A 106 -3.57 0.98 -22.51
C LEU A 106 -2.25 1.54 -21.94
N PRO A 107 -1.06 0.98 -22.22
CA PRO A 107 0.22 1.56 -21.76
C PRO A 107 0.40 3.03 -22.11
N LEU A 108 -0.07 3.46 -23.29
CA LEU A 108 -0.02 4.87 -23.71
C LEU A 108 -0.95 5.75 -22.88
N LEU A 109 -2.19 5.32 -22.61
CA LEU A 109 -3.07 6.05 -21.68
C LEU A 109 -2.44 6.16 -20.28
N LEU A 110 -1.84 5.06 -19.80
CA LEU A 110 -1.20 5.03 -18.49
C LEU A 110 -0.02 5.99 -18.40
N SER A 111 0.78 6.12 -19.48
CA SER A 111 1.90 7.08 -19.51
C SER A 111 1.42 8.52 -19.51
N VAL A 112 0.36 8.85 -20.27
CA VAL A 112 -0.29 10.17 -20.21
C VAL A 112 -0.76 10.47 -18.78
N LEU A 113 -1.47 9.54 -18.13
CA LEU A 113 -1.94 9.72 -16.76
C LEU A 113 -0.80 9.83 -15.73
N ALA A 114 0.31 9.12 -15.92
CA ALA A 114 1.48 9.26 -15.04
C ALA A 114 2.03 10.70 -15.04
N GLU A 115 1.94 11.38 -16.18
CA GLU A 115 2.41 12.75 -16.36
C GLU A 115 1.38 13.80 -15.90
N ILE A 116 0.11 13.64 -16.28
CA ILE A 116 -0.90 14.68 -16.04
C ILE A 116 -1.65 14.52 -14.72
N LEU A 117 -1.68 13.34 -14.11
CA LEU A 117 -2.37 13.10 -12.83
C LEU A 117 -1.32 13.04 -11.73
N PRO A 118 -1.07 14.14 -11.01
CA PRO A 118 -0.15 14.14 -9.87
C PRO A 118 -0.74 13.37 -8.69
N ASP A 119 0.12 12.91 -7.79
CA ASP A 119 -0.29 12.20 -6.58
C ASP A 119 -1.21 13.05 -5.71
N GLU A 120 -0.97 14.36 -5.64
CA GLU A 120 -1.79 15.28 -4.87
C GLU A 120 -3.26 15.22 -5.28
N ASP A 121 -3.60 14.97 -6.55
CA ASP A 121 -4.98 15.02 -7.03
C ASP A 121 -5.69 13.66 -7.00
N LEU A 122 -5.05 12.59 -6.51
CA LEU A 122 -5.62 11.23 -6.48
C LEU A 122 -6.93 11.13 -5.69
N ASP A 123 -7.05 11.81 -4.54
CA ASP A 123 -8.30 11.86 -3.76
C ASP A 123 -9.42 12.58 -4.50
N LEU A 124 -9.08 13.63 -5.24
CA LEU A 124 -10.07 14.39 -6.01
C LEU A 124 -10.59 13.59 -7.19
N VAL A 125 -9.71 12.84 -7.87
CA VAL A 125 -10.11 11.91 -8.94
C VAL A 125 -10.92 10.74 -8.38
N TRP A 126 -10.48 10.15 -7.26
CA TRP A 126 -11.17 9.07 -6.59
C TRP A 126 -12.61 9.46 -6.18
N ALA A 127 -12.80 10.66 -5.65
CA ALA A 127 -14.11 11.19 -5.27
C ALA A 127 -15.07 11.41 -6.46
N LYS A 128 -14.58 11.33 -7.70
CA LYS A 128 -15.39 11.46 -8.93
C LYS A 128 -15.68 10.14 -9.62
N LEU A 129 -15.24 9.02 -9.05
CA LEU A 129 -15.57 7.71 -9.59
C LEU A 129 -17.06 7.43 -9.41
N THR A 130 -17.61 6.67 -10.35
CA THR A 130 -19.03 6.28 -10.35
C THR A 130 -19.12 4.77 -10.50
N LYS A 131 -20.33 4.20 -10.31
CA LYS A 131 -20.57 2.77 -10.58
C LYS A 131 -20.20 2.36 -12.01
N LYS A 132 -20.23 3.29 -12.97
CA LYS A 132 -19.86 3.07 -14.38
C LYS A 132 -18.35 3.15 -14.64
N THR A 133 -17.55 3.59 -13.66
CA THR A 133 -16.08 3.61 -13.82
C THR A 133 -15.57 2.19 -13.98
N ALA A 134 -14.79 1.97 -15.04
CA ALA A 134 -14.19 0.68 -15.36
C ALA A 134 -13.34 0.12 -14.19
N PRO A 135 -13.41 -1.19 -13.90
CA PRO A 135 -12.58 -1.82 -12.87
C PRO A 135 -11.08 -1.58 -13.08
N SER A 136 -10.60 -1.64 -14.32
CA SER A 136 -9.18 -1.36 -14.66
C SER A 136 -8.74 0.05 -14.29
N ALA A 137 -9.63 1.04 -14.39
CA ALA A 137 -9.34 2.40 -13.95
C ALA A 137 -9.21 2.52 -12.42
N ARG A 138 -10.02 1.74 -11.67
CA ARG A 138 -9.93 1.69 -10.20
C ARG A 138 -8.65 1.01 -9.76
N VAL A 139 -8.29 -0.11 -10.39
CA VAL A 139 -7.01 -0.81 -10.16
C VAL A 139 -5.85 0.14 -10.43
N TYR A 140 -5.85 0.89 -11.54
CA TYR A 140 -4.83 1.88 -11.82
C TYR A 140 -4.71 2.95 -10.72
N LEU A 141 -5.84 3.52 -10.29
CA LEU A 141 -5.83 4.55 -9.24
C LEU A 141 -5.38 4.00 -7.89
N LEU A 142 -5.78 2.77 -7.53
CA LEU A 142 -5.31 2.11 -6.31
C LEU A 142 -3.82 1.79 -6.38
N ARG A 143 -3.29 1.39 -7.54
CA ARG A 143 -1.86 1.24 -7.79
C ARG A 143 -1.11 2.55 -7.58
N ARG A 144 -1.63 3.66 -8.13
CA ARG A 144 -1.09 5.01 -7.88
C ARG A 144 -1.12 5.39 -6.40
N TRP A 145 -2.19 5.10 -5.67
CA TRP A 145 -2.25 5.30 -4.22
C TRP A 145 -1.24 4.42 -3.47
N ALA A 146 -1.09 3.16 -3.87
CA ALA A 146 -0.14 2.22 -3.30
C ALA A 146 1.30 2.72 -3.46
N ASP A 147 1.66 3.23 -4.62
CA ASP A 147 3.01 3.70 -4.94
C ASP A 147 3.28 5.15 -4.46
N SER A 148 2.23 5.86 -4.04
CA SER A 148 2.33 7.28 -3.66
C SER A 148 3.09 7.51 -2.33
N LYS A 149 3.90 8.57 -2.29
CA LYS A 149 4.58 9.04 -1.06
C LYS A 149 3.70 9.86 -0.12
N ARG A 150 2.40 9.96 -0.42
CA ARG A 150 1.45 10.71 0.41
C ARG A 150 1.34 10.15 1.82
N LYS A 151 1.32 11.06 2.80
CA LYS A 151 1.18 10.72 4.24
C LYS A 151 -0.18 10.10 4.57
N ASP A 152 -1.23 10.40 3.81
CA ASP A 152 -2.58 9.87 4.01
C ASP A 152 -2.84 8.56 3.25
N ALA A 153 -1.89 8.06 2.46
CA ALA A 153 -2.07 6.88 1.63
C ALA A 153 -2.43 5.63 2.45
N ALA A 154 -1.74 5.37 3.56
CA ALA A 154 -2.04 4.20 4.42
C ALA A 154 -3.50 4.25 4.93
N LYS A 155 -3.91 5.41 5.45
CA LYS A 155 -5.28 5.63 5.95
C LYS A 155 -6.31 5.42 4.84
N PHE A 156 -6.06 5.96 3.65
CA PHE A 156 -6.93 5.77 2.50
C PHE A 156 -7.01 4.28 2.11
N LEU A 157 -5.88 3.61 1.90
CA LEU A 157 -5.82 2.20 1.48
C LEU A 157 -6.50 1.26 2.49
N LEU A 158 -6.36 1.52 3.80
CA LEU A 158 -7.08 0.76 4.83
C LEU A 158 -8.61 0.80 4.66
N THR A 159 -9.16 1.93 4.21
CA THR A 159 -10.61 2.03 3.92
C THR A 159 -11.02 1.23 2.68
N GLN A 160 -10.09 0.92 1.80
CA GLN A 160 -10.32 0.24 0.52
C GLN A 160 -10.08 -1.29 0.60
N LEU A 161 -9.56 -1.80 1.72
CA LEU A 161 -9.23 -3.23 1.87
C LEU A 161 -10.48 -4.14 1.77
N LYS A 162 -11.66 -3.60 2.05
CA LYS A 162 -12.95 -4.30 1.97
C LYS A 162 -13.59 -4.27 0.58
N ASN A 163 -12.92 -3.74 -0.45
CA ASN A 163 -13.47 -3.68 -1.80
C ASN A 163 -13.70 -5.09 -2.38
N GLU A 164 -14.71 -5.22 -3.26
CA GLU A 164 -15.17 -6.52 -3.75
C GLU A 164 -14.22 -7.16 -4.79
N SER A 165 -13.53 -6.33 -5.58
CA SER A 165 -12.68 -6.80 -6.67
C SER A 165 -11.34 -7.33 -6.15
N SER A 166 -11.01 -8.58 -6.52
CA SER A 166 -9.74 -9.23 -6.19
C SER A 166 -8.53 -8.42 -6.65
N ALA A 167 -8.56 -7.87 -7.87
CA ALA A 167 -7.47 -7.06 -8.40
C ALA A 167 -7.30 -5.72 -7.65
N GLU A 168 -8.42 -5.11 -7.21
CA GLU A 168 -8.38 -3.89 -6.40
C GLU A 168 -7.81 -4.17 -5.01
N ARG A 169 -8.25 -5.25 -4.37
CA ARG A 169 -7.73 -5.67 -3.06
C ARG A 169 -6.24 -6.00 -3.10
N PHE A 170 -5.75 -6.59 -4.19
CA PHE A 170 -4.31 -6.83 -4.36
C PHE A 170 -3.51 -5.52 -4.33
N GLU A 171 -3.89 -4.51 -5.11
CA GLU A 171 -3.16 -3.23 -5.12
C GLU A 171 -3.22 -2.53 -3.75
N VAL A 172 -4.36 -2.63 -3.07
CA VAL A 172 -4.50 -2.13 -1.70
C VAL A 172 -3.56 -2.84 -0.73
N ALA A 173 -3.57 -4.16 -0.73
CA ALA A 173 -2.72 -4.98 0.14
C ALA A 173 -1.23 -4.76 -0.16
N ARG A 174 -0.85 -4.68 -1.45
CA ARG A 174 0.51 -4.36 -1.89
C ARG A 174 0.97 -3.02 -1.30
N GLY A 175 0.16 -1.97 -1.45
CA GLY A 175 0.48 -0.65 -0.90
C GLY A 175 0.58 -0.63 0.63
N LEU A 176 -0.32 -1.32 1.32
CA LEU A 176 -0.27 -1.45 2.78
C LEU A 176 0.99 -2.21 3.24
N ALA A 177 1.35 -3.28 2.54
CA ALA A 177 2.53 -4.07 2.85
C ALA A 177 3.83 -3.25 2.70
N PHE A 178 3.99 -2.46 1.63
CA PHE A 178 5.15 -1.56 1.49
C PHE A 178 5.27 -0.52 2.61
N ARG A 179 4.18 -0.28 3.35
CA ARG A 179 4.13 0.61 4.52
C ARG A 179 4.25 -0.14 5.84
N GLY A 180 4.49 -1.46 5.81
CA GLY A 180 4.63 -2.30 7.00
C GLY A 180 3.31 -2.65 7.70
N GLU A 181 2.17 -2.39 7.07
CA GLU A 181 0.86 -2.65 7.67
C GLU A 181 0.50 -4.13 7.61
N VAL A 182 0.54 -4.81 8.75
CA VAL A 182 0.28 -6.26 8.90
C VAL A 182 -1.11 -6.67 8.36
N LYS A 183 -2.07 -5.74 8.35
CA LYS A 183 -3.41 -5.96 7.78
C LYS A 183 -3.39 -6.35 6.29
N ALA A 184 -2.29 -6.13 5.58
CA ALA A 184 -2.11 -6.56 4.20
C ALA A 184 -1.94 -8.07 4.03
N ILE A 185 -1.38 -8.75 5.04
CA ILE A 185 -0.89 -10.13 4.93
C ILE A 185 -1.99 -11.13 4.55
N PRO A 186 -3.21 -11.09 5.13
CA PRO A 186 -4.27 -12.01 4.74
C PRO A 186 -4.63 -11.93 3.26
N GLU A 187 -4.71 -10.72 2.70
CA GLU A 187 -5.06 -10.55 1.29
C GLU A 187 -3.88 -10.93 0.38
N LEU A 188 -2.64 -10.57 0.73
CA LEU A 188 -1.47 -11.02 -0.04
C LEU A 188 -1.42 -12.55 -0.08
N HIS A 189 -1.65 -13.23 1.05
CA HIS A 189 -1.72 -14.69 1.11
C HIS A 189 -2.77 -15.26 0.14
N VAL A 190 -4.00 -14.73 0.14
CA VAL A 190 -5.06 -15.10 -0.81
C VAL A 190 -4.62 -14.91 -2.26
N GLN A 191 -3.96 -13.79 -2.56
CA GLN A 191 -3.51 -13.45 -3.92
C GLN A 191 -2.38 -14.37 -4.40
N LEU A 192 -1.40 -14.67 -3.55
CA LEU A 192 -0.35 -15.64 -3.86
C LEU A 192 -0.92 -17.04 -4.07
N LYS A 193 -1.91 -17.46 -3.27
CA LYS A 193 -2.59 -18.74 -3.47
C LYS A 193 -3.28 -18.82 -4.84
N ALA A 194 -3.99 -17.77 -5.23
CA ALA A 194 -4.80 -17.77 -6.45
C ALA A 194 -3.99 -17.57 -7.76
N ARG A 195 -2.93 -16.74 -7.74
CA ARG A 195 -2.31 -16.22 -8.97
C ARG A 195 -0.92 -16.79 -9.27
N TRP A 196 -0.27 -17.43 -8.30
CA TRP A 196 1.15 -17.80 -8.43
C TRP A 196 1.48 -18.62 -9.67
N THR A 197 0.69 -19.65 -9.98
CA THR A 197 0.99 -20.56 -11.11
C THR A 197 1.06 -19.84 -12.46
N LYS A 198 0.28 -18.77 -12.64
CA LYS A 198 0.20 -18.02 -13.91
C LYS A 198 1.02 -16.73 -13.88
N GLU A 199 1.22 -16.15 -12.70
CA GLU A 199 1.71 -14.77 -12.55
C GLU A 199 2.88 -14.65 -11.57
N SER A 200 3.62 -15.74 -11.30
CA SER A 200 4.71 -15.72 -10.30
C SER A 200 5.78 -14.65 -10.57
N GLU A 201 6.17 -14.42 -11.83
CA GLU A 201 7.14 -13.37 -12.20
C GLU A 201 6.63 -11.97 -11.87
N LEU A 202 5.36 -11.69 -12.23
CA LEU A 202 4.73 -10.41 -11.94
C LEU A 202 4.59 -10.19 -10.43
N LEU A 203 4.14 -11.21 -9.68
CA LEU A 203 4.04 -11.15 -8.22
C LEU A 203 5.41 -10.93 -7.57
N ARG A 204 6.47 -11.56 -8.10
CA ARG A 204 7.84 -11.32 -7.63
C ARG A 204 8.23 -9.86 -7.85
N ALA A 205 8.03 -9.33 -9.05
CA ALA A 205 8.34 -7.94 -9.36
C ALA A 205 7.57 -6.97 -8.44
N ASP A 206 6.27 -7.21 -8.22
CA ASP A 206 5.38 -6.34 -7.45
C ASP A 206 5.62 -6.39 -5.92
N LEU A 207 6.15 -7.50 -5.39
CA LEU A 207 6.35 -7.70 -3.94
C LEU A 207 7.83 -7.69 -3.52
N THR A 208 8.75 -7.46 -4.45
CA THR A 208 10.17 -7.31 -4.13
C THR A 208 10.39 -6.05 -3.28
N GLY A 209 11.17 -6.18 -2.21
CA GLY A 209 11.52 -5.06 -1.33
C GLY A 209 10.51 -4.75 -0.24
N LEU A 210 9.53 -5.64 0.02
CA LEU A 210 8.65 -5.50 1.18
C LEU A 210 9.44 -5.45 2.50
N PRO A 211 9.03 -4.60 3.47
CA PRO A 211 9.65 -4.57 4.78
C PRO A 211 9.43 -5.89 5.52
N ARG A 212 10.49 -6.46 6.11
CA ARG A 212 10.44 -7.81 6.71
C ARG A 212 9.96 -7.83 8.16
N GLU A 213 10.09 -6.73 8.90
CA GLU A 213 9.90 -6.71 10.36
C GLU A 213 8.48 -7.09 10.81
N ALA A 214 7.55 -6.14 10.87
CA ALA A 214 6.19 -6.41 11.36
C ALA A 214 5.47 -7.44 10.47
N LEU A 215 5.71 -7.40 9.16
CA LEU A 215 5.11 -8.33 8.19
C LEU A 215 5.55 -9.77 8.45
N GLY A 216 6.86 -10.03 8.52
CA GLY A 216 7.40 -11.37 8.71
C GLY A 216 7.03 -11.97 10.06
N ALA A 217 6.95 -11.14 11.11
CA ALA A 217 6.48 -11.54 12.44
C ALA A 217 5.05 -12.13 12.44
N SER A 218 4.24 -11.75 11.45
CA SER A 218 2.85 -12.20 11.34
C SER A 218 2.66 -13.47 10.49
N LEU A 219 3.73 -14.04 9.96
CA LEU A 219 3.65 -15.17 9.01
C LEU A 219 3.47 -16.53 9.67
N GLU A 220 3.76 -16.67 10.96
CA GLU A 220 3.72 -17.95 11.67
C GLU A 220 2.42 -18.76 11.44
N PRO A 221 1.20 -18.18 11.54
CA PRO A 221 -0.04 -18.93 11.32
C PRO A 221 -0.17 -19.54 9.91
N TYR A 222 0.47 -18.93 8.92
CA TYR A 222 0.45 -19.42 7.53
C TYR A 222 1.50 -20.50 7.30
N LEU A 223 2.64 -20.44 8.01
CA LEU A 223 3.71 -21.43 7.93
C LEU A 223 3.41 -22.70 8.73
N SER A 224 2.50 -22.63 9.69
CA SER A 224 2.00 -23.77 10.45
C SER A 224 0.67 -24.33 9.93
N SER A 225 0.16 -23.82 8.80
CA SER A 225 -1.14 -24.24 8.29
C SER A 225 -1.15 -25.71 7.87
N PRO A 226 -2.13 -26.51 8.31
CA PRO A 226 -2.28 -27.90 7.84
C PRO A 226 -2.80 -27.96 6.40
N ILE A 227 -3.35 -26.87 5.88
CA ILE A 227 -3.94 -26.80 4.54
C ILE A 227 -2.81 -26.56 3.52
N TYR A 228 -2.67 -27.50 2.58
CA TYR A 228 -1.58 -27.51 1.58
C TYR A 228 -1.40 -26.16 0.86
N ASP A 229 -2.47 -25.62 0.28
CA ASP A 229 -2.40 -24.38 -0.50
C ASP A 229 -2.07 -23.17 0.37
N ASP A 230 -2.52 -23.19 1.63
CA ASP A 230 -2.28 -22.09 2.56
C ASP A 230 -0.83 -22.10 3.05
N LEU A 231 -0.29 -23.28 3.36
CA LEU A 231 1.12 -23.46 3.67
C LEU A 231 2.00 -23.02 2.49
N LEU A 232 1.67 -23.47 1.28
CA LEU A 232 2.43 -23.15 0.08
C LEU A 232 2.44 -21.64 -0.20
N ALA A 233 1.30 -20.97 -0.06
CA ALA A 233 1.21 -19.51 -0.19
C ALA A 233 1.96 -18.78 0.94
N GLY A 234 1.89 -19.30 2.18
CA GLY A 234 2.65 -18.77 3.32
C GLY A 234 4.16 -18.82 3.10
N LEU A 235 4.69 -19.96 2.61
CA LEU A 235 6.11 -20.12 2.27
C LEU A 235 6.54 -19.17 1.15
N ARG A 236 5.70 -18.98 0.12
CA ARG A 236 5.97 -18.01 -0.95
C ARG A 236 5.99 -16.58 -0.40
N LEU A 237 5.05 -16.23 0.47
CA LEU A 237 4.99 -14.91 1.10
C LEU A 237 6.22 -14.65 2.00
N TYR A 238 6.72 -15.68 2.68
CA TYR A 238 7.95 -15.61 3.46
C TYR A 238 9.16 -15.20 2.63
N SER A 239 9.25 -15.63 1.36
CA SER A 239 10.32 -15.18 0.45
C SER A 239 10.40 -13.65 0.35
N PHE A 240 9.25 -12.97 0.41
CA PHE A 240 9.17 -11.52 0.23
C PHE A 240 9.36 -10.75 1.54
N CYS A 241 8.72 -11.18 2.62
CA CYS A 241 8.68 -10.43 3.87
C CYS A 241 9.05 -11.23 5.13
N GLY A 242 9.51 -12.47 5.00
CA GLY A 242 9.97 -13.28 6.13
C GLY A 242 11.22 -12.71 6.79
N ARG A 243 11.39 -12.93 8.10
CA ARG A 243 12.55 -12.43 8.86
C ARG A 243 13.64 -13.50 8.91
N PRO A 244 14.90 -13.19 8.59
CA PRO A 244 15.99 -14.18 8.66
C PRO A 244 16.09 -14.90 10.01
N ARG A 245 15.85 -14.18 11.12
CA ARG A 245 15.87 -14.72 12.49
C ARG A 245 14.78 -15.75 12.80
N ASP A 246 13.73 -15.82 11.99
CA ASP A 246 12.63 -16.78 12.15
C ASP A 246 12.77 -18.00 11.22
N ALA A 247 13.92 -18.18 10.55
CA ALA A 247 14.10 -19.24 9.58
C ALA A 247 13.84 -20.66 10.13
N ALA A 248 13.92 -20.84 11.45
CA ALA A 248 13.54 -22.08 12.13
C ALA A 248 12.09 -22.51 11.82
N LEU A 249 11.18 -21.57 11.54
CA LEU A 249 9.79 -21.85 11.13
C LEU A 249 9.70 -22.61 9.79
N LEU A 250 10.76 -22.58 8.97
CA LEU A 250 10.80 -23.28 7.68
C LEU A 250 11.23 -24.75 7.81
N LEU A 251 11.77 -25.18 8.97
CA LEU A 251 12.28 -26.54 9.15
C LEU A 251 11.26 -27.64 8.87
N PRO A 252 9.98 -27.55 9.31
CA PRO A 252 8.98 -28.56 8.96
C PRO A 252 8.77 -28.67 7.44
N ALA A 253 8.71 -27.54 6.73
CA ALA A 253 8.50 -27.51 5.30
C ALA A 253 9.73 -28.01 4.50
N LEU A 254 10.95 -27.79 5.00
CA LEU A 254 12.18 -28.37 4.44
C LEU A 254 12.21 -29.91 4.56
N ARG A 255 11.54 -30.47 5.58
CA ARG A 255 11.40 -31.92 5.80
C ARG A 255 10.18 -32.51 5.11
N ASP A 256 9.36 -31.69 4.45
CA ASP A 256 8.11 -32.14 3.83
C ASP A 256 8.36 -33.06 2.63
N ASN A 257 7.56 -34.11 2.49
CA ASN A 257 7.67 -35.07 1.40
C ASN A 257 7.10 -34.54 0.06
N ARG A 258 6.28 -33.48 0.11
CA ARG A 258 5.69 -32.85 -1.07
C ARG A 258 6.73 -31.92 -1.70
N SER A 259 7.14 -32.23 -2.94
CA SER A 259 8.20 -31.52 -3.66
C SER A 259 7.97 -30.01 -3.76
N GLN A 260 6.72 -29.56 -3.97
CA GLN A 260 6.38 -28.14 -4.07
C GLN A 260 6.52 -27.39 -2.73
N ILE A 261 6.16 -28.02 -1.61
CA ILE A 261 6.33 -27.43 -0.26
C ILE A 261 7.82 -27.31 0.04
N ARG A 262 8.58 -28.38 -0.22
CA ARG A 262 10.04 -28.38 -0.04
C ARG A 262 10.72 -27.33 -0.90
N LEU A 263 10.36 -27.23 -2.18
CA LEU A 263 10.88 -26.21 -3.10
C LEU A 263 10.53 -24.79 -2.62
N ALA A 264 9.30 -24.54 -2.19
CA ALA A 264 8.92 -23.23 -1.69
C ALA A 264 9.71 -22.84 -0.42
N ALA A 265 9.95 -23.78 0.49
CA ALA A 265 10.78 -23.57 1.67
C ALA A 265 12.26 -23.30 1.31
N ILE A 266 12.83 -24.07 0.37
CA ILE A 266 14.19 -23.84 -0.14
C ILE A 266 14.30 -22.45 -0.76
N ASN A 267 13.35 -22.06 -1.62
CA ASN A 267 13.35 -20.75 -2.25
C ASN A 267 13.18 -19.61 -1.23
N ALA A 268 12.35 -19.81 -0.21
CA ALA A 268 12.21 -18.87 0.89
C ALA A 268 13.54 -18.67 1.64
N CYS A 269 14.30 -19.75 1.88
CA CYS A 269 15.64 -19.68 2.46
C CYS A 269 16.63 -18.96 1.53
N ARG A 270 16.71 -19.37 0.26
CA ARG A 270 17.61 -18.75 -0.74
C ARG A 270 17.43 -17.25 -0.83
N ILE A 271 16.19 -16.78 -0.93
CA ILE A 271 15.87 -15.36 -1.08
C ILE A 271 16.09 -14.61 0.24
N THR A 272 15.68 -15.18 1.38
CA THR A 272 15.66 -14.44 2.65
C THR A 272 17.00 -14.46 3.37
N LEU A 273 17.76 -15.55 3.27
CA LEU A 273 19.02 -15.76 4.00
C LEU A 273 20.24 -15.48 3.14
N ASP A 274 20.25 -15.95 1.89
CA ASP A 274 21.41 -15.85 1.00
C ASP A 274 21.25 -14.79 -0.11
N GLY A 275 20.10 -14.11 -0.20
CA GLY A 275 19.80 -13.13 -1.27
C GLY A 275 19.86 -13.71 -2.69
N SER A 276 19.74 -15.03 -2.82
CA SER A 276 19.91 -15.77 -4.06
C SER A 276 18.60 -15.94 -4.84
N GLU A 277 18.71 -16.09 -6.15
CA GLU A 277 17.56 -16.37 -7.03
C GLU A 277 16.87 -17.69 -6.69
N PRO A 278 15.53 -17.78 -6.87
CA PRO A 278 14.79 -19.02 -6.64
C PRO A 278 15.17 -20.11 -7.65
N LEU A 279 15.15 -21.35 -7.21
CA LEU A 279 15.19 -22.52 -8.09
C LEU A 279 13.83 -22.65 -8.80
N GLU A 280 13.85 -22.78 -10.13
CA GLU A 280 12.63 -22.88 -10.93
C GLU A 280 12.22 -24.33 -11.23
N ARG A 281 13.17 -25.16 -11.66
CA ARG A 281 12.94 -26.55 -12.08
C ARG A 281 14.02 -27.49 -11.57
N PRO A 282 14.28 -27.54 -10.24
CA PRO A 282 15.29 -28.44 -9.72
C PRO A 282 14.87 -29.90 -9.87
N SER A 283 15.86 -30.78 -10.01
CA SER A 283 15.62 -32.23 -9.93
C SER A 283 15.25 -32.64 -8.50
N MET A 284 14.68 -33.84 -8.33
CA MET A 284 14.37 -34.36 -7.00
C MET A 284 15.63 -34.53 -6.14
N THR A 285 16.74 -34.96 -6.73
CA THR A 285 18.04 -35.06 -6.06
C THR A 285 18.50 -33.70 -5.55
N GLN A 286 18.43 -32.67 -6.39
CA GLN A 286 18.79 -31.31 -6.02
C GLN A 286 17.90 -30.77 -4.89
N LEU A 287 16.60 -31.07 -4.90
CA LEU A 287 15.69 -30.68 -3.81
C LEU A 287 16.05 -31.36 -2.48
N VAL A 288 16.50 -32.61 -2.49
CA VAL A 288 16.94 -33.31 -1.29
C VAL A 288 18.23 -32.69 -0.75
N GLU A 289 19.23 -32.51 -1.62
CA GLU A 289 20.53 -31.95 -1.24
C GLU A 289 20.41 -30.52 -0.69
N GLU A 290 19.70 -29.64 -1.40
CA GLU A 290 19.42 -28.27 -0.95
C GLU A 290 18.63 -28.27 0.38
N GLY A 291 17.65 -29.16 0.51
CA GLY A 291 16.89 -29.30 1.76
C GLY A 291 17.77 -29.66 2.95
N GLU A 292 18.69 -30.63 2.80
CA GLU A 292 19.65 -30.98 3.86
C GLU A 292 20.62 -29.83 4.18
N ASN A 293 21.13 -29.14 3.14
CA ASN A 293 22.03 -28.01 3.31
C ASN A 293 21.38 -26.88 4.11
N TRP A 294 20.13 -26.53 3.79
CA TRP A 294 19.39 -25.49 4.52
C TRP A 294 19.07 -25.88 5.95
N LYS A 295 18.70 -27.14 6.20
CA LYS A 295 18.47 -27.64 7.57
C LYS A 295 19.73 -27.47 8.44
N LYS A 296 20.90 -27.84 7.93
CA LYS A 296 22.19 -27.67 8.64
C LYS A 296 22.52 -26.19 8.90
N LYS A 297 22.22 -25.30 7.95
CA LYS A 297 22.45 -23.85 8.13
C LYS A 297 21.53 -23.24 9.19
N ILE A 298 20.26 -23.66 9.24
CA ILE A 298 19.24 -23.08 10.13
C ILE A 298 19.31 -23.67 11.54
N GLN A 299 19.64 -24.95 11.65
CA GLN A 299 19.80 -25.68 12.90
C GLN A 299 21.25 -26.19 12.99
N PRO A 300 22.23 -25.31 13.27
CA PRO A 300 23.64 -25.69 13.42
C PRO A 300 23.87 -26.61 14.62
#